data_AF-A0A914JVP5-F1
#
_entry.id   AF-A0A914JVP5-F1
#
_cell.length_a   1.000
_cell.length_b   1.000
_cell.length_c   1.000
_cell.angle_alpha   90.00
_cell.angle_beta   90.00
_cell.angle_gamma   90.00
#
_symmetry.space_group_name_H-M   'P 1'
#
loop_
_entity.id
_entity.type
_entity.pdbx_description
1 polymer ?
#
loop_
_entity_poly.entity_id
_entity_poly.type
_entity_poly.pdbx_seq_one_letter_code
_entity_poly.pdbx_strand_id
1 'polypeptide(L)'
;MSDKVEKYLAQKKASVKVPALVEAFQTFEGLYVKKLWHQLTTELRKQVYSTDFANNMDLKELYDNFISDLEFRINALQLAEIVMPVARFIFSTDKTAAVEFLKKMKTTVKKDKQAVIRISSGIVELMIAT
;
A
#
# COMPACT_ATOMS: atom_id res chain seq x y z
N MET A 1 10.10 14.76 10.03
CA MET A 1 10.28 13.29 9.94
C MET A 1 9.08 12.71 10.66
N SER A 2 8.33 11.85 9.99
CA SER A 2 6.96 11.54 10.41
C SER A 2 6.98 10.57 11.60
N ASP A 3 7.12 11.11 12.81
CA ASP A 3 7.10 10.41 14.12
C ASP A 3 5.92 9.42 14.24
N LYS A 4 4.81 9.72 13.53
CA LYS A 4 3.62 8.87 13.38
C LYS A 4 3.94 7.53 12.70
N VAL A 5 4.75 7.54 11.64
CA VAL A 5 5.16 6.36 10.89
C VAL A 5 6.04 5.45 11.74
N GLU A 6 7.03 6.02 12.42
CA GLU A 6 7.95 5.27 13.29
C GLU A 6 7.20 4.63 14.46
N LYS A 7 6.27 5.35 15.09
CA LYS A 7 5.37 4.80 16.11
C LYS A 7 4.47 3.69 15.57
N TYR A 8 3.93 3.86 14.37
CA TYR A 8 3.10 2.85 13.72
C TYR A 8 3.87 1.57 13.40
N LEU A 9 5.07 1.70 12.83
CA LEU A 9 5.95 0.56 12.53
C LEU A 9 6.37 -0.18 13.81
N ALA A 10 6.75 0.56 14.86
CA ALA A 10 7.11 -0.02 16.15
C ALA A 10 5.92 -0.76 16.81
N GLN A 11 4.72 -0.17 16.75
CA GLN A 11 3.50 -0.77 17.29
C GLN A 11 3.09 -2.03 16.51
N LYS A 12 3.14 -2.01 15.17
CA LYS A 12 2.85 -3.18 14.34
C LYS A 12 3.87 -4.29 14.55
N LYS A 13 5.16 -3.96 14.68
CA LYS A 13 6.22 -4.93 15.02
C LYS A 13 5.94 -5.68 16.33
N ALA A 14 5.38 -4.99 17.33
CA ALA A 14 5.00 -5.60 18.61
C ALA A 14 3.70 -6.42 18.55
N SER A 15 2.74 -6.02 17.70
CA SER A 15 1.47 -6.74 17.54
C SER A 15 1.58 -7.97 16.62
N VAL A 16 2.46 -7.95 15.63
CA VAL A 16 2.58 -9.01 14.63
C VAL A 16 3.49 -10.12 15.16
N LYS A 17 2.92 -11.31 15.34
CA LYS A 17 3.66 -12.49 15.84
C LYS A 17 4.37 -13.29 14.73
N VAL A 18 4.17 -12.93 13.46
CA VAL A 18 4.78 -13.64 12.33
C VAL A 18 6.23 -13.14 12.15
N PRO A 19 7.25 -13.99 12.35
CA PRO A 19 8.66 -13.56 12.31
C PRO A 19 9.05 -12.93 10.97
N ALA A 20 8.55 -13.45 9.85
CA ALA A 20 8.80 -12.88 8.52
C ALA A 20 8.27 -11.45 8.36
N LEU A 21 7.13 -11.13 9.00
CA LEU A 21 6.57 -9.77 8.99
C LEU A 21 7.38 -8.85 9.90
N VAL A 22 7.81 -9.32 11.07
CA VAL A 22 8.68 -8.55 11.98
C VAL A 22 9.96 -8.11 11.27
N GLU A 23 10.61 -9.01 10.52
CA GLU A 23 11.80 -8.70 9.72
C GLU A 23 11.51 -7.70 8.59
N ALA A 24 10.36 -7.83 7.90
CA ALA A 24 9.94 -6.89 6.88
C ALA A 24 9.73 -5.48 7.45
N PHE A 25 9.07 -5.36 8.60
CA PHE A 25 8.86 -4.07 9.29
C PHE A 25 10.15 -3.42 9.76
N GLN A 26 11.08 -4.22 10.27
CA GLN A 26 12.41 -3.74 10.66
C GLN A 26 13.19 -3.23 9.44
N THR A 27 13.04 -3.90 8.29
CA THR A 27 13.61 -3.45 7.02
C THR A 27 12.96 -2.15 6.54
N PHE A 28 11.63 -2.02 6.63
CA PHE A 28 10.92 -0.78 6.29
C PHE A 28 11.38 0.40 7.14
N GLU A 29 11.52 0.22 8.45
CA GLU A 29 12.02 1.24 9.37
C GLU A 29 13.43 1.69 8.97
N GLY A 30 14.33 0.74 8.70
CA GLY A 30 15.70 1.04 8.25
C GLY A 30 15.75 1.77 6.91
N LEU A 31 14.92 1.37 5.93
CA LEU A 31 14.82 2.04 4.63
C LEU A 31 14.17 3.43 4.75
N TYR A 32 13.21 3.61 5.65
CA TYR A 32 12.53 4.88 5.91
C TYR A 32 13.48 5.90 6.53
N VAL A 33 14.24 5.49 7.56
CA VAL A 33 15.28 6.32 8.19
C VAL A 33 16.36 6.74 7.18
N LYS A 34 16.78 5.81 6.32
CA LYS A 34 17.73 6.08 5.22
C LYS A 34 17.12 6.86 4.06
N LYS A 35 15.82 7.18 4.09
CA LYS A 35 15.07 7.87 3.03
C LYS A 35 15.17 7.17 1.66
N LEU A 36 15.30 5.84 1.67
CA LEU A 36 15.37 4.99 0.48
C LEU A 36 13.97 4.66 -0.03
N TRP A 37 13.23 5.68 -0.45
CA TRP A 37 11.81 5.57 -0.84
C TRP A 37 11.58 4.51 -1.92
N HIS A 38 12.47 4.43 -2.90
CA HIS A 38 12.33 3.53 -4.03
C HIS A 38 12.52 2.06 -3.65
N GLN A 39 13.47 1.77 -2.74
CA GLN A 39 13.64 0.40 -2.23
C GLN A 39 12.52 0.03 -1.27
N LEU A 40 12.09 0.99 -0.44
CA LEU A 40 10.99 0.81 0.50
C LEU A 40 9.69 0.46 -0.22
N THR A 41 9.34 1.14 -1.32
CA THR A 41 8.15 0.79 -2.10
C THR A 41 8.29 -0.54 -2.81
N THR A 42 9.48 -0.89 -3.30
CA THR A 42 9.74 -2.20 -3.90
C THR A 42 9.56 -3.33 -2.90
N GLU A 43 10.10 -3.18 -1.69
CA GLU A 43 9.95 -4.16 -0.63
C GLU A 43 8.50 -4.24 -0.15
N LEU A 44 7.84 -3.09 0.03
CA LEU A 44 6.42 -3.00 0.38
C LEU A 44 5.57 -3.71 -0.66
N ARG A 45 5.86 -3.50 -1.95
CA ARG A 45 5.19 -4.17 -3.07
C ARG A 45 5.32 -5.68 -2.96
N LYS A 46 6.50 -6.23 -2.71
CA LYS A 46 6.68 -7.68 -2.53
C LYS A 46 5.84 -8.21 -1.36
N GLN A 47 5.82 -7.45 -0.27
CA GLN A 47 5.08 -7.82 0.94
C GLN A 47 3.56 -7.77 0.69
N VAL A 48 2.99 -6.70 0.12
CA VAL A 48 1.53 -6.62 -0.14
C VAL A 48 1.03 -7.64 -1.19
N TYR A 49 1.92 -8.14 -2.06
CA TYR A 49 1.62 -9.25 -2.96
C TYR A 49 1.74 -10.62 -2.29
N SER A 50 2.40 -10.71 -1.13
CA SER A 50 2.47 -11.93 -0.34
C SER A 50 1.17 -12.13 0.43
N THR A 51 0.53 -13.29 0.24
CA THR A 51 -0.75 -13.67 0.85
C THR A 51 -0.73 -13.59 2.37
N ASP A 52 0.41 -13.87 3.00
CA ASP A 52 0.60 -13.71 4.45
C ASP A 52 0.43 -12.27 4.91
N PHE A 53 0.91 -11.29 4.15
CA PHE A 53 0.82 -9.88 4.53
C PHE A 53 -0.61 -9.36 4.34
N ALA A 54 -1.25 -9.72 3.23
CA ALA A 54 -2.60 -9.28 2.91
C ALA A 54 -3.67 -9.89 3.84
N ASN A 55 -3.46 -11.11 4.33
CA ASN A 55 -4.41 -11.78 5.24
C ASN A 55 -4.18 -11.44 6.72
N ASN A 56 -2.93 -11.17 7.14
CA ASN A 56 -2.63 -10.88 8.54
C ASN A 56 -2.61 -9.38 8.86
N MET A 57 -2.81 -8.50 7.87
CA MET A 57 -2.68 -7.06 8.08
C MET A 57 -3.77 -6.23 7.41
N ASP A 58 -4.17 -5.20 8.13
CA ASP A 58 -5.11 -4.20 7.64
C ASP A 58 -4.40 -3.24 6.67
N LEU A 59 -4.49 -3.58 5.37
CA LEU A 59 -3.87 -2.84 4.27
C LEU A 59 -4.39 -1.40 4.16
N LYS A 60 -5.63 -1.15 4.61
CA LYS A 60 -6.23 0.18 4.64
C LYS A 60 -5.56 1.08 5.68
N GLU A 61 -5.31 0.55 6.87
CA GLU A 61 -4.63 1.28 7.94
C GLU A 61 -3.15 1.57 7.60
N LEU A 62 -2.48 0.59 6.96
CA LEU A 62 -1.13 0.77 6.43
C LEU A 62 -1.11 1.90 5.39
N TYR A 63 -2.13 1.98 4.54
CA TYR A 63 -2.23 3.02 3.55
C TYR A 63 -2.31 4.42 4.19
N ASP A 64 -3.25 4.61 5.13
CA ASP A 64 -3.50 5.90 5.78
C ASP A 64 -2.30 6.38 6.63
N ASN A 65 -1.64 5.45 7.33
CA ASN A 65 -0.55 5.80 8.24
C ASN A 65 0.83 5.87 7.57
N PHE A 66 1.02 5.15 6.46
CA PHE A 66 2.34 4.99 5.84
C PHE A 66 2.37 5.37 4.36
N ILE A 67 1.51 4.77 3.53
CA ILE A 67 1.56 4.96 2.08
C ILE A 67 1.22 6.39 1.68
N SER A 68 0.32 7.07 2.40
CA SER A 68 -0.01 8.46 2.11
C SER A 68 1.16 9.44 2.20
N ASP A 69 2.18 9.16 3.03
CA ASP A 69 3.42 9.95 3.07
C ASP A 69 4.30 9.69 1.83
N LEU A 70 4.21 8.47 1.28
CA LEU A 70 4.96 8.04 0.11
C LEU A 70 4.34 8.54 -1.20
N GLU A 71 3.03 8.81 -1.26
CA GLU A 71 2.31 9.25 -2.48
C GLU A 71 3.01 10.40 -3.23
N PHE A 72 3.59 11.36 -2.49
CA PHE A 72 4.28 12.51 -3.07
C PHE A 72 5.78 12.27 -3.34
N ARG A 73 6.34 11.18 -2.79
CA ARG A 73 7.76 10.84 -2.83
C ARG A 73 8.10 9.81 -3.90
N ILE A 74 7.11 9.03 -4.36
CA ILE A 74 7.30 7.84 -5.20
C ILE A 74 6.66 8.02 -6.57
N ASN A 75 7.05 7.18 -7.52
CA ASN A 75 6.47 7.23 -8.86
C ASN A 75 4.99 6.78 -8.84
N ALA A 76 4.14 7.48 -9.59
CA ALA A 76 2.73 7.20 -9.77
C ALA A 76 2.44 5.75 -10.19
N LEU A 77 3.30 5.16 -11.03
CA LEU A 77 3.16 3.76 -11.44
C LEU A 77 3.36 2.79 -10.27
N GLN A 78 4.39 3.00 -9.45
CA GLN A 78 4.62 2.17 -8.27
C GLN A 78 3.49 2.31 -7.25
N LEU A 79 2.99 3.53 -7.08
CA LEU A 79 1.83 3.78 -6.22
C LEU A 79 0.62 2.98 -6.71
N ALA A 80 0.32 3.02 -8.02
CA ALA A 80 -0.77 2.28 -8.65
C ALA A 80 -0.68 0.76 -8.44
N GLU A 81 0.53 0.20 -8.44
CA GLU A 81 0.74 -1.23 -8.16
C GLU A 81 0.51 -1.61 -6.70
N ILE A 82 0.85 -0.73 -5.75
CA ILE A 82 0.68 -0.98 -4.31
C ILE A 82 -0.77 -0.80 -3.89
N VAL A 83 -1.48 0.17 -4.48
CA VAL A 83 -2.90 0.44 -4.13
C VAL A 83 -3.86 -0.60 -4.68
N MET A 84 -3.41 -1.41 -5.64
CA MET A 84 -4.20 -2.51 -6.19
C MET A 84 -4.57 -3.58 -5.15
N PRO A 85 -3.60 -4.22 -4.46
CA PRO A 85 -3.91 -5.16 -3.39
C PRO A 85 -4.65 -4.50 -2.21
N VAL A 86 -4.35 -3.24 -1.89
CA VAL A 86 -5.09 -2.47 -0.87
C VAL A 86 -6.56 -2.33 -1.25
N ALA A 87 -6.87 -1.99 -2.51
CA ALA A 87 -8.24 -1.88 -2.98
C ALA A 87 -8.95 -3.24 -3.01
N ARG A 88 -8.26 -4.34 -3.34
CA ARG A 88 -8.82 -5.71 -3.25
C ARG A 88 -9.18 -6.08 -1.80
N PHE A 89 -8.37 -5.67 -0.83
CA PHE A 89 -8.66 -5.85 0.58
C PHE A 89 -9.91 -5.06 1.00
N ILE A 90 -9.98 -3.77 0.64
CA ILE A 90 -11.16 -2.94 0.91
C ILE A 90 -12.40 -3.52 0.24
N PHE A 91 -12.27 -4.02 -0.99
CA PHE A 91 -13.37 -4.61 -1.76
C PHE A 91 -13.98 -5.85 -1.09
N SER A 92 -13.18 -6.62 -0.33
CA SER A 92 -13.68 -7.76 0.45
C SER A 92 -14.62 -7.34 1.58
N THR A 93 -14.52 -6.09 2.03
CA THR A 93 -15.41 -5.51 3.06
C THR A 93 -16.50 -4.63 2.45
N ASP A 94 -16.12 -3.73 1.55
CA ASP A 94 -17.01 -2.76 0.91
C ASP A 94 -16.59 -2.49 -0.54
N LYS A 95 -17.42 -3.00 -1.45
CA LYS A 95 -17.26 -2.88 -2.90
C LYS A 95 -17.24 -1.43 -3.38
N THR A 96 -18.14 -0.61 -2.87
CA THR A 96 -18.32 0.78 -3.31
C THR A 96 -17.15 1.63 -2.82
N ALA A 97 -16.74 1.43 -1.56
CA ALA A 97 -15.59 2.13 -0.98
C ALA A 97 -14.28 1.84 -1.73
N ALA A 98 -14.07 0.59 -2.20
CA ALA A 98 -12.90 0.23 -2.99
C ALA A 98 -12.85 0.96 -4.34
N VAL A 99 -13.99 1.08 -5.02
CA VAL A 99 -14.08 1.80 -6.29
C VAL A 99 -13.87 3.30 -6.09
N GLU A 100 -14.45 3.89 -5.05
CA GLU A 100 -14.22 5.30 -4.72
C GLU A 100 -12.75 5.58 -4.36
N PHE A 101 -12.13 4.69 -3.59
CA PHE A 101 -10.71 4.76 -3.27
C PHE A 101 -9.85 4.75 -4.55
N LEU A 102 -10.08 3.82 -5.46
CA LEU A 102 -9.35 3.78 -6.73
C LEU A 102 -9.62 5.00 -7.62
N LYS A 103 -10.84 5.56 -7.62
CA LYS A 103 -11.14 6.83 -8.33
C LYS A 103 -10.36 8.01 -7.75
N LYS A 104 -10.23 8.08 -6.42
CA LYS A 104 -9.39 9.09 -5.76
C LYS A 104 -7.94 8.93 -6.18
N MET A 105 -7.42 7.71 -6.16
CA MET A 105 -6.05 7.41 -6.59
C MET A 105 -5.79 7.71 -8.06
N LYS A 106 -6.75 7.40 -8.94
CA LYS A 106 -6.72 7.78 -10.36
C LYS A 106 -6.55 9.29 -10.54
N THR A 107 -7.19 10.09 -9.69
CA THR A 107 -7.07 11.55 -9.72
C THR A 107 -5.69 12.01 -9.26
N THR A 108 -5.10 11.35 -8.24
CA THR A 108 -3.73 11.61 -7.79
C THR A 108 -2.70 11.30 -8.88
N VAL A 109 -2.84 10.15 -9.55
CA VAL A 109 -1.89 9.69 -10.58
C VAL A 109 -2.19 10.19 -12.00
N LYS A 110 -3.11 11.15 -12.17
CA LYS A 110 -3.60 11.63 -13.48
C LYS A 110 -2.51 12.11 -14.45
N LYS A 111 -1.34 12.46 -13.93
CA LYS A 111 -0.19 12.91 -14.73
C LYS A 111 0.48 11.76 -15.48
N ASP A 112 0.33 10.53 -15.01
CA ASP A 112 0.96 9.34 -15.59
C ASP A 112 -0.09 8.44 -16.25
N LYS A 113 0.00 8.29 -17.57
CA LYS A 113 -0.96 7.50 -18.35
C LYS A 113 -0.91 6.02 -17.98
N GLN A 114 0.26 5.46 -17.68
CA GLN A 114 0.39 4.04 -17.34
C GLN A 114 -0.25 3.75 -15.98
N ALA A 115 -0.02 4.61 -14.98
CA ALA A 115 -0.64 4.51 -13.67
C ALA A 115 -2.17 4.60 -13.77
N VAL A 116 -2.69 5.54 -14.57
CA VAL A 116 -4.13 5.69 -14.82
C VAL A 116 -4.73 4.43 -15.46
N ILE A 117 -4.06 3.86 -16.46
CA ILE A 117 -4.51 2.62 -17.11
C ILE A 117 -4.50 1.47 -16.10
N ARG A 118 -3.45 1.34 -15.28
CA ARG A 118 -3.34 0.28 -14.27
C ARG A 118 -4.47 0.35 -13.24
N ILE A 119 -4.75 1.55 -12.72
CA ILE A 119 -5.87 1.75 -11.79
C ILE A 119 -7.21 1.48 -12.47
N SER A 120 -7.40 1.93 -13.71
CA SER A 120 -8.65 1.70 -14.45
C SER A 120 -8.87 0.20 -14.74
N SER A 121 -7.82 -0.53 -15.13
CA SER A 121 -7.84 -2.00 -15.23
C SER A 121 -8.24 -2.63 -13.91
N GLY A 122 -7.64 -2.19 -12.81
CA GLY A 122 -7.94 -2.67 -11.48
C GLY A 122 -9.40 -2.48 -11.06
N ILE A 123 -9.98 -1.32 -11.37
CA ILE A 123 -11.42 -1.06 -11.13
C ILE A 123 -12.27 -2.04 -11.94
N VAL A 124 -11.92 -2.29 -13.21
CA VAL A 124 -12.65 -3.22 -14.08
C VAL A 124 -12.53 -4.65 -13.55
N GLU A 125 -11.34 -5.11 -13.17
CA GLU A 125 -11.12 -6.43 -12.54
C GLU A 125 -11.98 -6.61 -11.29
N LEU A 126 -12.05 -5.59 -10.42
CA LEU A 126 -12.92 -5.62 -9.24
C LEU A 126 -14.40 -5.64 -9.60
N MET A 127 -14.84 -4.89 -10.60
CA MET A 127 -16.23 -4.92 -11.04
C MET A 127 -16.63 -6.28 -11.66
N ILE A 128 -15.74 -6.92 -12.43
CA ILE A 128 -15.99 -8.23 -13.05
C ILE A 128 -15.99 -9.36 -12.01
N ALA A 129 -15.22 -9.22 -10.92
CA ALA A 129 -15.19 -10.18 -9.81
C ALA A 129 -16.46 -10.15 -8.92
N THR A 130 -17.55 -9.52 -9.39
CA THR A 130 -18.86 -9.43 -8.71
C THR A 130 -19.84 -10.41 -9.30
#